data_AF-A0A6J4X2T2-F1
#
_entry.id   AF-A0A6J4X2T2-F1
#
_cell.length_a   1.000
_cell.length_b   1.000
_cell.length_c   1.000
_cell.angle_alpha   90.00
_cell.angle_beta   90.00
_cell.angle_gamma   90.00
#
_symmetry.space_group_name_H-M   'P 1'
#
loop_
_entity.id
_entity.type
_entity.pdbx_description
1 polymer ?
#
loop_
_entity_poly.entity_id
_entity_poly.type
_entity_poly.pdbx_seq_one_letter_code
_entity_poly.pdbx_strand_id
1 'polypeptide(L)' 'WSDFQIRTHIRQLEELEYIYSTVGRRGKEYVYELVYTGGGEDGKPFLIGLTDIEQLKKKAKKA' A
#
# COMPACT_ATOMS: atom_id res chain seq x y z
N TRP A 1 3.36 -18.57 -12.67
CA TRP A 1 2.39 -18.65 -11.57
C TRP A 1 1.03 -18.98 -12.15
N SER A 2 0.21 -19.75 -11.44
CA SER A 2 -1.18 -19.99 -11.86
C SER A 2 -2.04 -18.75 -11.65
N ASP A 3 -3.16 -18.67 -12.36
CA ASP A 3 -4.16 -17.62 -12.17
C ASP A 3 -4.63 -17.52 -10.71
N PHE A 4 -4.82 -18.66 -10.04
CA PHE A 4 -5.13 -18.71 -8.61
C PHE A 4 -4.05 -18.06 -7.74
N GLN A 5 -2.77 -18.33 -8.02
CA GLN A 5 -1.66 -17.72 -7.28
C GLN A 5 -1.65 -16.20 -7.47
N ILE A 6 -1.85 -15.73 -8.70
CA ILE A 6 -1.89 -14.29 -8.99
C ILE A 6 -3.01 -13.61 -8.22
N ARG A 7 -4.25 -14.14 -8.29
CA ARG A 7 -5.39 -13.58 -7.55
C ARG A 7 -5.18 -13.56 -6.04
N THR A 8 -4.59 -14.63 -5.50
CA THR A 8 -4.29 -14.74 -4.06
C THR A 8 -3.31 -13.66 -3.61
N HIS A 9 -2.20 -13.50 -4.34
CA HIS A 9 -1.18 -12.50 -3.98
C HIS A 9 -1.65 -11.07 -4.19
N ILE A 10 -2.42 -10.79 -5.25
CA ILE A 10 -3.03 -9.47 -5.44
C ILE A 10 -3.95 -9.12 -4.27
N ARG A 11 -4.80 -10.06 -3.85
CA ARG A 11 -5.68 -9.85 -2.69
C ARG A 11 -4.90 -9.57 -1.41
N GLN A 12 -3.80 -10.29 -1.18
CA GLN A 12 -2.92 -10.03 -0.04
C GLN A 12 -2.34 -8.60 -0.08
N LEU A 13 -1.92 -8.12 -1.25
CA LEU A 13 -1.39 -6.76 -1.40
C LEU A 13 -2.47 -5.69 -1.19
N GLU A 14 -3.71 -5.93 -1.63
CA GLU A 14 -4.86 -5.05 -1.34
C GLU A 14 -5.17 -5.03 0.16
N GLU A 15 -5.20 -6.19 0.83
CA GLU A 15 -5.46 -6.30 2.28
C GLU A 15 -4.38 -5.59 3.12
N LEU A 16 -3.15 -5.51 2.60
CA LEU A 16 -2.03 -4.81 3.22
C LEU A 16 -1.93 -3.33 2.79
N GLU A 17 -2.88 -2.82 2.00
CA GLU A 17 -2.92 -1.44 1.50
C GLU A 17 -1.71 -1.03 0.63
N TYR A 18 -1.01 -2.00 0.03
CA TYR A 18 0.11 -1.73 -0.90
C TYR A 18 -0.38 -1.31 -2.28
N ILE A 19 -1.54 -1.80 -2.68
CA ILE A 19 -2.18 -1.49 -3.96
C ILE A 19 -3.67 -1.21 -3.75
N TYR A 20 -4.26 -0.45 -4.67
CA TYR A 20 -5.70 -0.18 -4.69
C TYR A 20 -6.28 -0.44 -6.08
N SER A 21 -7.43 -1.11 -6.18
CA SER A 21 -8.11 -1.35 -7.45
C SER A 21 -8.88 -0.11 -7.93
N THR A 22 -8.39 0.52 -9.01
CA THR A 22 -9.03 1.69 -9.62
C THR A 22 -10.24 1.30 -10.47
N VAL A 23 -10.16 0.15 -11.14
CA VAL A 23 -11.23 -0.39 -12.01
C VAL A 23 -11.21 -1.91 -11.95
N GLY A 24 -12.37 -2.54 -11.83
CA GLY A 24 -12.49 -4.01 -11.90
C GLY A 24 -13.95 -4.47 -11.80
N ARG A 25 -14.53 -4.90 -12.92
CA ARG A 25 -15.83 -5.59 -12.97
C ARG A 25 -15.78 -6.66 -14.06
N ARG A 26 -16.65 -7.68 -13.97
CA ARG A 26 -16.77 -8.70 -15.02
C ARG A 26 -16.81 -8.06 -16.41
N GLY A 27 -15.89 -8.45 -17.28
CA GLY A 27 -15.76 -7.92 -18.65
C GLY A 27 -14.91 -6.65 -18.80
N LYS A 28 -14.34 -6.12 -17.71
CA LYS A 28 -13.36 -5.02 -17.74
C LYS A 28 -12.00 -5.50 -17.23
N GLU A 29 -10.94 -4.86 -17.70
CA GLU A 29 -9.60 -5.07 -17.17
C GLU A 29 -9.50 -4.59 -15.73
N TYR A 30 -8.71 -5.31 -14.93
CA TYR A 30 -8.38 -4.92 -13.57
C TYR A 30 -7.16 -3.99 -13.61
N VAL A 31 -7.33 -2.77 -13.09
CA VAL A 31 -6.26 -1.78 -12.99
C VAL A 31 -5.99 -1.52 -11.52
N TYR A 32 -4.72 -1.62 -11.13
CA TYR A 32 -4.25 -1.41 -9.77
C TYR A 32 -3.28 -0.23 -9.73
N GLU A 33 -3.46 0.63 -8.74
CA GLU A 33 -2.55 1.72 -8.42
C GLU A 33 -1.61 1.28 -7.29
N LEU A 34 -0.31 1.60 -7.41
CA LEU A 34 0.69 1.31 -6.38
C LEU A 34 0.69 2.42 -5.33
N VAL A 35 0.30 2.08 -4.11
CA VAL A 35 0.24 3.02 -2.97
C VAL A 35 1.57 3.06 -2.21
N TYR A 36 2.36 1.99 -2.31
CA TYR A 36 3.66 1.89 -1.65
C TYR A 36 4.66 2.94 -2.16
N THR A 37 5.14 3.80 -1.25
CA THR A 37 6.02 4.95 -1.56
C THR A 37 7.50 4.72 -1.23
N GLY A 38 7.93 3.48 -0.97
CA GLY A 38 9.34 3.15 -0.69
C GLY A 38 9.75 3.27 0.78
N GLY A 39 9.35 2.31 1.62
CA GLY A 39 9.68 2.26 3.05
C GLY A 39 9.95 0.84 3.54
N GLY A 40 10.53 0.69 4.73
CA GLY A 40 10.85 -0.64 5.29
C GLY A 40 12.11 -1.30 4.74
N GLU A 41 12.94 -0.57 3.99
CA GLU A 41 14.27 -1.05 3.54
C GLU A 41 15.19 -1.40 4.71
N ASP A 42 15.00 -0.76 5.86
CA ASP A 42 15.74 -1.00 7.09
C ASP A 42 15.17 -2.17 7.93
N GLY A 43 14.16 -2.88 7.40
CA GLY A 43 13.53 -4.03 8.04
C GLY A 43 12.67 -3.68 9.27
N LYS A 44 12.44 -2.40 9.56
CA LYS A 44 11.61 -1.99 10.69
C LYS A 44 10.14 -1.93 10.30
N PRO A 45 9.21 -2.21 11.24
CA PRO A 45 7.79 -2.02 11.00
C PRO A 45 7.50 -0.55 10.66
N PHE A 46 6.75 -0.33 9.58
CA PHE A 46 6.28 0.99 9.16
C PHE A 46 4.84 0.87 8.65
N LEU A 47 4.13 1.99 8.61
CA LEU A 47 2.77 2.07 8.07
C LEU A 47 2.77 3.03 6.88
N ILE A 48 2.20 2.57 5.76
CA ILE A 48 2.08 3.36 4.54
C ILE A 48 1.08 4.50 4.78
N GLY A 49 1.37 5.68 4.23
CA GLY A 49 0.48 6.85 4.32
C GLY A 49 0.48 7.59 5.67
N LEU A 50 1.16 7.06 6.70
CA LEU A 50 1.32 7.77 7.97
C LEU A 50 2.57 8.65 7.96
N THR A 51 2.45 9.82 8.60
CA THR A 51 3.59 10.70 8.87
C THR A 51 4.44 10.13 10.00
N ASP A 52 5.76 10.18 9.85
CA ASP A 52 6.71 9.78 10.88
C ASP A 52 6.51 10.56 12.20
N ILE A 53 6.73 9.89 13.34
CA ILE A 53 6.50 10.45 14.68
C ILE A 53 7.38 11.68 14.94
N GLU A 54 8.64 11.68 14.50
CA GLU A 54 9.53 12.81 14.70
C GLU A 54 9.11 14.00 13.84
N GLN A 55 8.60 13.76 12.63
CA GLN A 55 7.98 14.80 11.81
C GLN A 55 6.71 15.36 12.48
N LEU A 56 5.88 14.50 13.07
CA LEU A 56 4.66 14.91 13.78
C LEU A 56 4.99 15.79 14.99
N LYS A 57 5.98 15.39 15.81
CA LYS A 57 6.46 16.19 16.96
C LYS A 57 7.00 17.55 16.53
N LYS A 58 7.76 17.61 15.43
CA LYS A 58 8.27 18.87 14.88
C LYS A 58 7.14 19.81 14.46
N LYS A 59 6.09 19.28 13.81
CA LYS A 59 4.90 20.07 13.45
C LYS A 59 4.15 20.55 14.69
N ALA A 60 3.96 19.69 15.69
CA ALA A 60 3.28 20.03 16.94
C ALA A 60 4.00 21.10 17.77
N LYS A 61 5.34 21.11 17.78
CA LYS A 61 6.14 22.16 18.46
C LYS A 61 6.16 23.50 17.73
N LYS A 62 5.79 23.51 16.44
CA LYS A 62 5.77 24.71 15.59
C LYS A 62 4.41 25.42 15.60
N ALA A 63 3.36 24.74 16.08
CA ALA A 63 2.02 25.29 16.31
C ALA A 63 1.94 25.88 17.72
#